data_AF-A0A0R2FBQ0-F1
#
_entry.id   AF-A0A0R2FBQ0-F1
#
_cell.length_a   1.000
_cell.length_b   1.000
_cell.length_c   1.000
_cell.angle_alpha   90.00
_cell.angle_beta   90.00
_cell.angle_gamma   90.00
#
_symmetry.space_group_name_H-M   'P 1'
#
loop_
_entity.id
_entity.type
_entity.pdbx_description
1 polymer ?
#
loop_
_entity_poly.entity_id
_entity_poly.type
_entity_poly.pdbx_seq_one_letter_code
_entity_poly.pdbx_strand_id
1 'polypeptide(L)'
;MVLATSLIGALLMFINPAYMNAAENTDGYKKISFSFTYLVQKIYSVMIPNMFTNYAWLLLLVAFTLGALFLGKKDTKSYKDWISWWLVSAYPVYVLFFYGKMQFGSAVLTGYLLIAFTIVYFLALLELIFKCLEGVKLRLGLIVTISIGAVSAPLLMADPIGPRSFYGTFIFWVLLELLLLLAVAERKPHWQPMLGTLGNSVALTAMLFYLLTFSYSYYGQINRQRMIDRAIETNQKVLRLPDLPNKQFVWKTSTNEPTWNARFKNFYHIPKRIKVIFPQTPDYAEYRQQIEEKK
;
A
#
# COMPACT_ATOMS: atom_id res chain seq x y z
N MET A 1 2.97 18.51 -23.55
CA MET A 1 2.24 17.36 -24.15
C MET A 1 1.73 16.39 -23.09
N VAL A 2 2.59 15.85 -22.21
CA VAL A 2 2.20 14.90 -21.12
C VAL A 2 1.15 15.45 -20.14
N LEU A 3 1.23 16.74 -19.81
CA LEU A 3 0.29 17.39 -18.87
C LEU A 3 -1.12 17.54 -19.49
N ALA A 4 -1.19 17.87 -20.78
CA ALA A 4 -2.44 17.98 -21.52
C ALA A 4 -3.10 16.60 -21.70
N THR A 5 -2.33 15.56 -22.02
CA THR A 5 -2.86 14.19 -22.12
C THR A 5 -3.35 13.65 -20.77
N SER A 6 -2.66 13.99 -19.67
CA SER A 6 -3.10 13.63 -18.32
C SER A 6 -4.39 14.34 -17.91
N LEU A 7 -4.55 15.62 -18.26
CA LEU A 7 -5.77 16.39 -18.03
C LEU A 7 -6.96 15.81 -18.81
N ILE A 8 -6.76 15.47 -20.09
CA ILE A 8 -7.78 14.84 -20.92
C ILE A 8 -8.17 13.47 -20.34
N GLY A 9 -7.19 12.66 -19.92
CA GLY A 9 -7.45 11.38 -19.27
C GLY A 9 -8.26 11.51 -17.97
N ALA A 10 -7.94 12.53 -17.14
CA ALA A 10 -8.70 12.82 -15.93
C ALA A 10 -10.15 13.24 -16.25
N LEU A 11 -10.35 14.11 -17.24
CA LEU A 11 -11.69 14.52 -17.68
C LEU A 11 -12.52 13.32 -18.17
N LEU A 12 -11.92 12.45 -18.98
CA LEU A 12 -12.58 11.23 -19.47
C LEU A 12 -12.97 10.28 -18.33
N MET A 13 -12.16 10.19 -17.26
CA MET A 13 -12.48 9.40 -16.07
C MET A 13 -13.70 9.95 -15.33
N PHE A 14 -13.81 11.28 -15.18
CA PHE A 14 -14.94 11.91 -14.47
C PHE A 14 -16.25 11.91 -15.26
N ILE A 15 -16.20 11.77 -16.59
CA ILE A 15 -17.39 11.60 -17.44
C ILE A 15 -18.06 10.23 -17.19
N ASN A 16 -17.34 9.24 -16.65
CA ASN A 16 -17.92 7.93 -16.41
C ASN A 16 -19.07 8.01 -15.37
N PRO A 17 -20.28 7.50 -15.70
CA PRO A 17 -21.47 7.58 -14.84
C PRO A 17 -21.26 7.03 -13.42
N ALA A 18 -20.33 6.08 -13.24
CA ALA A 18 -20.01 5.56 -11.92
C ALA A 18 -19.38 6.59 -10.96
N TYR A 19 -18.73 7.65 -11.48
CA TYR A 19 -18.26 8.77 -10.67
C TYR A 19 -19.34 9.82 -10.46
N MET A 20 -20.19 10.07 -11.46
CA MET A 20 -21.36 10.95 -11.34
C MET A 20 -22.34 10.43 -10.28
N ASN A 21 -22.68 9.14 -10.34
CA ASN A 21 -23.55 8.47 -9.37
C ASN A 21 -22.96 8.44 -7.94
N ALA A 22 -21.63 8.42 -7.82
CA ALA A 22 -20.94 8.53 -6.54
C ALA A 22 -21.01 9.95 -5.97
N ALA A 23 -20.93 10.98 -6.82
CA ALA A 23 -21.07 12.38 -6.43
C ALA A 23 -22.51 12.70 -6.01
N GLU A 24 -23.50 12.13 -6.70
CA GLU A 24 -24.92 12.29 -6.38
C GLU A 24 -25.40 11.39 -5.22
N ASN A 25 -24.50 10.58 -4.63
CA ASN A 25 -24.81 9.58 -3.59
C ASN A 25 -25.88 8.53 -3.97
N THR A 26 -26.09 8.28 -5.27
CA THR A 26 -27.11 7.34 -5.79
C THR A 26 -26.62 5.89 -5.83
N ASP A 27 -25.30 5.65 -5.82
CA ASP A 27 -24.67 4.32 -5.93
C ASP A 27 -24.73 3.50 -4.62
N GLY A 28 -25.14 4.09 -3.48
CA GLY A 28 -25.29 3.45 -2.17
C GLY A 28 -23.98 2.96 -1.50
N TYR A 29 -22.94 2.68 -2.28
CA TYR A 29 -21.65 2.15 -1.86
C TYR A 29 -20.55 3.22 -1.79
N LYS A 30 -20.59 4.24 -2.65
CA LYS A 30 -19.61 5.34 -2.68
C LYS A 30 -20.26 6.63 -2.19
N LYS A 31 -19.53 7.39 -1.37
CA LYS A 31 -19.99 8.67 -0.82
C LYS A 31 -18.89 9.71 -0.88
N ILE A 32 -19.29 10.97 -1.02
CA ILE A 32 -18.42 12.15 -0.92
C ILE A 32 -18.91 13.00 0.25
N SER A 33 -18.05 13.24 1.24
CA SER A 33 -18.35 14.07 2.42
C SER A 33 -17.30 15.19 2.54
N PHE A 34 -17.77 16.43 2.71
CA PHE A 34 -16.95 17.63 2.79
C PHE A 34 -16.88 18.27 4.19
N SER A 35 -17.43 17.62 5.21
CA SER A 35 -17.37 18.17 6.58
C SER A 35 -15.91 18.28 7.06
N PHE A 36 -15.51 19.45 7.58
CA PHE A 36 -14.15 19.68 8.06
C PHE A 36 -13.74 18.66 9.14
N THR A 37 -14.62 18.40 10.10
CA THR A 37 -14.38 17.39 11.16
C THR A 37 -14.17 16.00 10.58
N TYR A 38 -14.95 15.64 9.55
CA TYR A 38 -14.81 14.38 8.85
C TYR A 38 -13.47 14.28 8.12
N LEU A 39 -13.07 15.33 7.39
CA LEU A 39 -11.81 15.37 6.66
C LEU A 39 -10.61 15.26 7.61
N VAL A 40 -10.61 16.02 8.70
CA VAL A 40 -9.58 15.94 9.75
C VAL A 40 -9.52 14.54 10.35
N GLN A 41 -10.67 13.95 10.69
CA GLN A 41 -10.73 12.58 11.20
C GLN A 41 -10.14 11.58 10.20
N LYS A 42 -10.49 11.71 8.93
CA LYS A 42 -9.99 10.87 7.85
C LYS A 42 -8.48 10.99 7.65
N ILE A 43 -7.92 12.19 7.84
CA ILE A 43 -6.47 12.41 7.77
C ILE A 43 -5.73 11.54 8.79
N TYR A 44 -6.08 11.64 10.09
CA TYR A 44 -5.32 10.90 11.11
C TYR A 44 -5.70 9.42 11.22
N SER A 45 -6.93 9.04 10.87
CA SER A 45 -7.40 7.65 11.04
C SER A 45 -7.18 6.77 9.81
N VAL A 46 -7.09 7.36 8.62
CA VAL A 46 -6.95 6.61 7.36
C VAL A 46 -5.74 7.06 6.55
N MET A 47 -5.58 8.36 6.29
CA MET A 47 -4.52 8.82 5.38
C MET A 47 -3.13 8.66 5.95
N ILE A 48 -2.83 9.29 7.09
CA ILE A 48 -1.50 9.20 7.72
C ILE A 48 -1.09 7.74 7.94
N PRO A 49 -1.96 6.86 8.48
CA PRO A 49 -1.64 5.45 8.64
C PRO A 49 -1.21 4.77 7.34
N ASN A 50 -1.94 5.01 6.25
CA ASN A 50 -1.69 4.35 4.97
C ASN A 50 -0.65 5.07 4.08
N MET A 51 -0.26 6.31 4.40
CA MET A 51 0.75 7.08 3.68
C MET A 51 2.13 7.02 4.32
N PHE A 52 2.18 6.88 5.65
CA PHE A 52 3.41 6.98 6.44
C PHE A 52 3.54 5.80 7.40
N THR A 53 2.60 5.65 8.34
CA THR A 53 2.75 4.74 9.49
C THR A 53 2.98 3.30 9.09
N ASN A 54 2.22 2.79 8.10
CA ASN A 54 2.36 1.42 7.61
C ASN A 54 3.71 1.14 6.95
N TYR A 55 4.45 2.18 6.57
CA TYR A 55 5.75 2.09 5.91
C TYR A 55 6.91 2.40 6.84
N ALA A 56 6.73 2.32 8.17
CA ALA A 56 7.72 2.73 9.16
C ALA A 56 9.13 2.16 8.95
N TRP A 57 9.25 0.90 8.53
CA TRP A 57 10.55 0.28 8.20
C TRP A 57 11.22 0.95 6.99
N LEU A 58 10.45 1.29 5.96
CA LEU A 58 10.95 2.03 4.81
C LEU A 58 11.31 3.47 5.18
N LEU A 59 10.51 4.13 6.02
CA LEU A 59 10.84 5.46 6.54
C LEU A 59 12.12 5.46 7.38
N LEU A 60 12.38 4.37 8.12
CA LEU A 60 13.62 4.19 8.87
C LEU A 60 14.83 4.03 7.94
N LEU A 61 14.68 3.28 6.84
CA LEU A 61 15.71 3.18 5.80
C LEU A 61 16.01 4.55 5.17
N VAL A 62 14.96 5.30 4.80
CA VAL A 62 15.09 6.68 4.29
C VAL A 62 15.81 7.58 5.29
N ALA A 63 15.47 7.50 6.58
CA ALA A 63 16.16 8.27 7.62
C ALA A 63 17.64 7.88 7.73
N PHE A 64 17.96 6.59 7.62
CA PHE A 64 19.32 6.08 7.67
C PHE A 64 20.15 6.53 6.45
N THR A 65 19.64 6.38 5.23
CA THR A 65 20.34 6.77 4.00
C THR A 65 20.54 8.28 3.93
N LEU A 66 19.51 9.05 4.28
CA LEU A 66 19.61 10.50 4.35
C LEU A 66 20.56 10.95 5.46
N GLY A 67 20.56 10.28 6.61
CA GLY A 67 21.53 10.47 7.69
C GLY A 67 22.97 10.22 7.24
N ALA A 68 23.23 9.16 6.47
CA ALA A 68 24.55 8.87 5.92
C ALA A 68 25.03 9.97 4.95
N LEU A 69 24.13 10.50 4.11
CA LEU A 69 24.41 11.63 3.22
C LEU A 69 24.66 12.94 4.00
N PHE A 70 23.84 13.20 5.03
CA PHE A 70 23.93 14.37 5.89
C PHE A 70 25.23 14.40 6.68
N LEU A 71 25.56 13.30 7.36
CA LEU A 71 26.78 13.18 8.16
C LEU A 71 28.03 13.24 7.27
N GLY A 72 27.97 12.70 6.05
CA GLY A 72 29.04 12.73 5.07
C GLY A 72 29.35 14.11 4.45
N LYS A 73 28.49 15.13 4.63
CA LYS A 73 28.82 16.50 4.20
C LYS A 73 29.88 17.12 5.12
N LYS A 74 30.89 17.74 4.51
CA LYS A 74 31.98 18.46 5.18
C LYS A 74 31.59 19.86 5.65
N ASP A 75 30.47 20.40 5.14
CA ASP A 75 29.98 21.72 5.52
C ASP A 75 29.61 21.78 7.00
N THR A 76 29.74 22.97 7.58
CA THR A 76 29.25 23.25 8.94
C THR A 76 27.73 23.09 8.98
N LYS A 77 27.26 22.22 9.88
CA LYS A 77 25.84 21.91 10.09
C LYS A 77 25.24 22.92 11.07
N SER A 78 24.14 23.55 10.68
CA SER A 78 23.39 24.45 11.56
C SER A 78 22.62 23.67 12.63
N TYR A 79 22.20 24.35 13.70
CA TYR A 79 21.30 23.75 14.70
C TYR A 79 19.98 23.25 14.07
N LYS A 80 19.49 23.97 13.05
CA LYS A 80 18.28 23.58 12.29
C LYS A 80 18.47 22.24 11.59
N ASP A 81 19.62 22.06 10.93
CA ASP A 81 19.95 20.82 10.24
C ASP A 81 19.93 19.61 11.20
N TRP A 82 20.46 19.78 12.41
CA TRP A 82 20.44 18.75 13.45
C TRP A 82 19.03 18.44 13.97
N ILE A 83 18.20 19.46 14.17
CA ILE A 83 16.80 19.29 14.56
C ILE A 83 16.07 18.51 13.46
N SER A 84 16.25 18.87 12.19
CA SER A 84 15.60 18.20 11.07
C SER A 84 16.04 16.75 10.92
N TRP A 85 17.34 16.45 11.10
CA TRP A 85 17.83 15.07 11.19
C TRP A 85 17.20 14.29 12.34
N TRP A 86 17.10 14.90 13.53
CA TRP A 86 16.47 14.27 14.68
C TRP A 86 14.98 13.99 14.42
N LEU A 87 14.24 14.94 13.87
CA LEU A 87 12.81 14.78 13.54
C LEU A 87 12.56 13.69 12.50
N VAL A 88 13.38 13.65 11.44
CA VAL A 88 13.28 12.61 10.39
C VAL A 88 13.60 11.22 10.94
N SER A 89 14.52 11.13 11.90
CA SER A 89 14.88 9.86 12.55
C SER A 89 13.88 9.44 13.65
N ALA A 90 13.35 10.41 14.41
CA ALA A 90 12.45 10.16 15.52
C ALA A 90 11.06 9.69 15.07
N TYR A 91 10.56 10.17 13.93
CA TYR A 91 9.25 9.79 13.41
C TYR A 91 9.08 8.27 13.16
N PRO A 92 9.93 7.59 12.36
CA PRO A 92 9.80 6.15 12.16
C PRO A 92 9.99 5.35 13.45
N VAL A 93 10.87 5.80 14.36
CA VAL A 93 11.06 5.18 15.69
C VAL A 93 9.79 5.32 16.53
N TYR A 94 9.19 6.50 16.58
CA TYR A 94 7.91 6.72 17.22
C TYR A 94 6.84 5.76 16.67
N VAL A 95 6.75 5.67 15.35
CA VAL A 95 5.77 4.80 14.70
C VAL A 95 5.98 3.33 15.07
N LEU A 96 7.20 2.81 15.00
CA LEU A 96 7.48 1.40 15.25
C LEU A 96 7.20 0.98 16.71
N PHE A 97 7.54 1.85 17.67
CA PHE A 97 7.55 1.46 19.07
C PHE A 97 6.36 2.00 19.87
N PHE A 98 5.80 3.15 19.49
CA PHE A 98 4.86 3.90 20.33
C PHE A 98 3.49 4.12 19.66
N TYR A 99 3.41 4.16 18.33
CA TYR A 99 2.14 4.34 17.63
C TYR A 99 1.14 3.23 17.97
N GLY A 100 -0.10 3.62 18.33
CA GLY A 100 -1.16 2.72 18.78
C GLY A 100 -1.04 2.26 20.24
N LYS A 101 0.14 2.37 20.86
CA LYS A 101 0.37 2.02 22.28
C LYS A 101 0.31 3.23 23.21
N MET A 102 0.74 4.39 22.70
CA MET A 102 0.76 5.65 23.44
C MET A 102 -0.43 6.51 23.04
N GLN A 103 -1.29 6.85 24.00
CA GLN A 103 -2.40 7.78 23.82
C GLN A 103 -2.15 9.04 24.66
N PHE A 104 -2.35 10.20 24.05
CA PHE A 104 -2.21 11.49 24.72
C PHE A 104 -3.62 12.03 24.99
N GLY A 105 -4.15 11.73 26.17
CA GLY A 105 -5.50 12.14 26.56
C GLY A 105 -6.56 11.47 25.69
N SER A 106 -7.35 12.25 24.95
CA SER A 106 -8.41 11.73 24.09
C SER A 106 -7.88 11.22 22.74
N ALA A 107 -8.63 10.31 22.10
CA ALA A 107 -8.31 9.81 20.76
C ALA A 107 -8.23 10.94 19.73
N VAL A 108 -9.08 11.96 19.88
CA VAL A 108 -9.11 13.15 19.02
C VAL A 108 -7.83 13.98 19.20
N LEU A 109 -7.42 14.24 20.45
CA LEU A 109 -6.17 14.96 20.74
C LEU A 109 -4.95 14.21 20.20
N THR A 110 -4.91 12.90 20.40
CA THR A 110 -3.86 12.03 19.84
C THR A 110 -3.81 12.13 18.31
N GLY A 111 -4.96 12.16 17.64
CA GLY A 111 -5.07 12.38 16.20
C GLY A 111 -4.51 13.73 15.75
N TYR A 112 -4.81 14.82 16.46
CA TYR A 112 -4.25 16.14 16.16
C TYR A 112 -2.74 16.20 16.34
N LEU A 113 -2.22 15.60 17.42
CA LEU A 113 -0.78 15.52 17.65
C LEU A 113 -0.07 14.70 16.57
N LEU A 114 -0.68 13.60 16.11
CA LEU A 114 -0.16 12.81 14.99
C LEU A 114 -0.09 13.63 13.69
N ILE A 115 -1.12 14.43 13.40
CA ILE A 115 -1.13 15.33 12.24
C ILE A 115 0.03 16.33 12.35
N ALA A 116 0.13 17.04 13.47
CA ALA A 116 1.16 18.03 13.70
C ALA A 116 2.57 17.41 13.57
N PHE A 117 2.79 16.25 14.18
CA PHE A 117 4.06 15.55 14.12
C PHE A 117 4.42 15.09 12.70
N THR A 118 3.43 14.61 11.93
CA THR A 118 3.63 14.20 10.53
C THR A 118 3.94 15.40 9.62
N ILE A 119 3.30 16.55 9.83
CA ILE A 119 3.60 17.79 9.09
C ILE A 119 5.03 18.24 9.37
N VAL A 120 5.42 18.29 10.66
CA VAL A 120 6.77 18.69 11.07
C VAL A 120 7.83 17.72 10.51
N TYR A 121 7.57 16.42 10.57
CA TYR A 121 8.41 15.40 9.94
C TYR A 121 8.58 15.65 8.43
N PHE A 122 7.49 15.92 7.71
CA PHE A 122 7.52 16.13 6.27
C PHE A 122 8.29 17.40 5.88
N LEU A 123 8.16 18.48 6.65
CA LEU A 123 8.94 19.70 6.47
C LEU A 123 10.45 19.47 6.73
N ALA A 124 10.79 18.75 7.81
CA ALA A 124 12.16 18.39 8.13
C ALA A 124 12.80 17.49 7.04
N LEU A 125 12.02 16.57 6.46
CA LEU A 125 12.43 15.74 5.34
C LEU A 125 12.78 16.59 4.11
N LEU A 126 11.92 17.55 3.75
CA LEU A 126 12.19 18.46 2.63
C LEU A 126 13.46 19.28 2.86
N GLU A 127 13.66 19.83 4.06
CA GLU A 127 14.88 20.57 4.41
C GLU A 127 16.14 19.71 4.25
N LEU A 128 16.13 18.48 4.76
CA LEU A 128 17.28 17.57 4.60
C LEU A 128 17.53 17.18 3.15
N ILE A 129 16.48 16.99 2.34
CA ILE A 129 16.61 16.74 0.90
C ILE A 129 17.28 17.94 0.22
N PHE A 130 16.81 19.16 0.52
CA PHE A 130 17.42 20.40 0.04
C PHE A 130 18.90 20.50 0.39
N LYS A 131 19.27 20.09 1.61
CA LYS A 131 20.66 20.14 2.07
C LYS A 131 21.54 19.03 1.48
N CYS A 132 20.99 17.82 1.36
CA CYS A 132 21.77 16.62 1.04
C CYS A 132 21.88 16.34 -0.46
N LEU A 133 20.95 16.80 -1.29
CA LEU A 133 20.94 16.55 -2.73
C LEU A 133 21.21 17.82 -3.52
N GLU A 134 21.77 17.67 -4.72
CA GLU A 134 22.12 18.78 -5.62
C GLU A 134 21.70 18.48 -7.07
N GLY A 135 21.58 19.52 -7.89
CA GLY A 135 21.32 19.40 -9.33
C GLY A 135 20.02 18.66 -9.70
N VAL A 136 20.12 17.67 -10.58
CA VAL A 136 18.98 16.85 -11.02
C VAL A 136 18.39 16.05 -9.86
N LYS A 137 19.23 15.51 -8.97
CA LYS A 137 18.77 14.69 -7.85
C LYS A 137 17.98 15.48 -6.84
N LEU A 138 18.34 16.73 -6.59
CA LEU A 138 17.53 17.63 -5.76
C LEU A 138 16.13 17.80 -6.36
N ARG A 139 16.05 18.15 -7.65
CA ARG A 139 14.76 18.34 -8.34
C ARG A 139 13.90 17.08 -8.28
N LEU A 140 14.49 15.92 -8.56
CA LEU A 140 13.78 14.63 -8.48
C LEU A 140 13.37 14.31 -7.04
N GLY A 141 14.23 14.53 -6.05
CA GLY A 141 13.94 14.27 -4.64
C GLY A 141 12.76 15.11 -4.13
N LEU A 142 12.70 16.39 -4.51
CA LEU A 142 11.58 17.27 -4.17
C LEU A 142 10.29 16.84 -4.88
N ILE A 143 10.35 16.55 -6.19
CA ILE A 143 9.18 16.10 -6.97
C ILE A 143 8.60 14.82 -6.38
N VAL A 144 9.45 13.83 -6.10
CA VAL A 144 9.06 12.54 -5.52
C VAL A 144 8.46 12.74 -4.13
N THR A 145 9.09 13.56 -3.28
CA THR A 145 8.61 13.79 -1.91
C THR A 145 7.25 14.48 -1.91
N ILE A 146 7.07 15.55 -2.70
CA ILE A 146 5.79 16.25 -2.82
C ILE A 146 4.69 15.33 -3.40
N SER A 147 5.08 14.44 -4.31
CA SER A 147 4.16 13.48 -4.95
C SER A 147 3.57 12.46 -3.97
N ILE A 148 4.26 12.14 -2.86
CA ILE A 148 3.72 11.30 -1.77
C ILE A 148 2.40 11.89 -1.25
N GLY A 149 2.36 13.20 -1.01
CA GLY A 149 1.15 13.91 -0.62
C GLY A 149 0.16 14.04 -1.78
N ALA A 150 0.63 14.54 -2.92
CA ALA A 150 -0.23 14.92 -4.04
C ALA A 150 -1.05 13.75 -4.62
N VAL A 151 -0.47 12.55 -4.73
CA VAL A 151 -1.18 11.38 -5.29
C VAL A 151 -2.31 10.90 -4.38
N SER A 152 -2.20 11.13 -3.08
CA SER A 152 -3.23 10.77 -2.10
C SER A 152 -4.30 11.84 -1.90
N ALA A 153 -4.07 13.08 -2.36
CA ALA A 153 -4.96 14.21 -2.11
C ALA A 153 -6.40 13.97 -2.61
N PRO A 154 -6.65 13.39 -3.80
CA PRO A 154 -8.02 13.09 -4.24
C PRO A 154 -8.76 12.10 -3.33
N LEU A 155 -8.03 11.25 -2.61
CA LEU A 155 -8.60 10.25 -1.71
C LEU A 155 -9.21 10.86 -0.45
N LEU A 156 -8.88 12.12 -0.12
CA LEU A 156 -9.55 12.88 0.95
C LEU A 156 -11.08 12.90 0.76
N MET A 157 -11.52 13.02 -0.49
CA MET A 157 -12.93 13.20 -0.83
C MET A 157 -13.67 11.89 -1.12
N ALA A 158 -12.94 10.79 -1.37
CA ALA A 158 -13.52 9.52 -1.80
C ALA A 158 -13.71 8.54 -0.64
N ASP A 159 -14.90 7.94 -0.51
CA ASP A 159 -15.15 6.85 0.44
C ASP A 159 -15.98 5.70 -0.17
N PRO A 160 -15.76 4.44 0.27
CA PRO A 160 -14.72 4.00 1.20
C PRO A 160 -13.35 3.84 0.52
N ILE A 161 -12.29 4.27 1.20
CA ILE A 161 -10.89 4.05 0.80
C ILE A 161 -10.22 3.01 1.71
N GLY A 162 -9.34 2.20 1.12
CA GLY A 162 -8.57 1.20 1.86
C GLY A 162 -7.08 1.31 1.55
N PRO A 163 -6.23 0.53 2.26
CA PRO A 163 -4.77 0.60 2.13
C PRO A 163 -4.26 0.47 0.68
N ARG A 164 -4.93 -0.36 -0.14
CA ARG A 164 -4.61 -0.54 -1.57
C ARG A 164 -4.62 0.75 -2.39
N SER A 165 -5.43 1.73 -2.01
CA SER A 165 -5.52 3.02 -2.71
C SER A 165 -4.25 3.86 -2.52
N PHE A 166 -3.45 3.55 -1.50
CA PHE A 166 -2.19 4.22 -1.17
C PHE A 166 -0.96 3.48 -1.73
N TYR A 167 -1.14 2.52 -2.63
CA TYR A 167 -0.01 1.86 -3.29
C TYR A 167 0.87 2.87 -4.07
N GLY A 168 0.26 3.91 -4.63
CA GLY A 168 1.01 5.00 -5.28
C GLY A 168 1.97 5.70 -4.31
N THR A 169 1.56 5.98 -3.07
CA THR A 169 2.45 6.63 -2.09
C THR A 169 3.61 5.73 -1.67
N PHE A 170 3.36 4.42 -1.56
CA PHE A 170 4.42 3.43 -1.35
C PHE A 170 5.48 3.48 -2.47
N ILE A 171 5.06 3.52 -3.74
CA ILE A 171 5.99 3.63 -4.88
C ILE A 171 6.87 4.88 -4.74
N PHE A 172 6.29 6.04 -4.40
CA PHE A 172 7.08 7.26 -4.24
C PHE A 172 8.07 7.18 -3.08
N TRP A 173 7.74 6.52 -1.98
CA TRP A 173 8.70 6.25 -0.91
C TRP A 173 9.86 5.37 -1.37
N VAL A 174 9.59 4.31 -2.14
CA VAL A 174 10.63 3.44 -2.71
C VAL A 174 11.50 4.21 -3.70
N LEU A 175 10.90 5.03 -4.56
CA LEU A 175 11.65 5.88 -5.50
C LEU A 175 12.55 6.89 -4.79
N LEU A 176 12.07 7.48 -3.69
CA LEU A 176 12.88 8.38 -2.87
C LEU A 176 14.10 7.65 -2.31
N GLU A 177 13.89 6.47 -1.71
CA GLU A 177 14.98 5.67 -1.15
C GLU A 177 16.01 5.26 -2.22
N LEU A 178 15.55 4.80 -3.38
CA LEU A 178 16.44 4.47 -4.51
C LEU A 178 17.26 5.69 -4.96
N LEU A 179 16.65 6.87 -5.04
CA LEU A 179 17.35 8.10 -5.38
C LEU A 179 18.41 8.47 -4.33
N LEU A 180 18.11 8.28 -3.05
CA LEU A 180 19.06 8.52 -1.95
C LEU A 180 20.23 7.51 -2.01
N LEU A 181 19.95 6.24 -2.25
CA LEU A 181 20.98 5.21 -2.44
C LEU A 181 21.89 5.52 -3.62
N LEU A 182 21.33 6.00 -4.75
CA LEU A 182 22.12 6.46 -5.89
C LEU A 182 23.01 7.66 -5.52
N ALA A 183 22.54 8.58 -4.67
CA ALA A 183 23.36 9.69 -4.19
C ALA A 183 24.49 9.21 -3.26
N VAL A 184 24.24 8.19 -2.42
CA VAL A 184 25.28 7.56 -1.59
C VAL A 184 26.34 6.88 -2.46
N ALA A 185 25.90 6.11 -3.44
CA ALA A 185 26.75 5.38 -4.39
C ALA A 185 27.71 6.30 -5.16
N GLU A 186 27.27 7.51 -5.53
CA GLU A 186 28.13 8.50 -6.18
C GLU A 186 29.14 9.14 -5.22
N ARG A 187 28.72 9.46 -3.99
CA ARG A 187 29.63 10.06 -2.99
C ARG A 187 30.66 9.07 -2.46
N LYS A 188 30.30 7.79 -2.41
CA LYS A 188 31.16 6.71 -1.93
C LYS A 188 31.20 5.57 -2.97
N PRO A 189 32.00 5.72 -4.04
CA PRO A 189 32.07 4.73 -5.12
C PRO A 189 32.41 3.31 -4.63
N HIS A 190 33.20 3.18 -3.56
CA HIS A 190 33.54 1.89 -2.97
C HIS A 190 32.34 1.14 -2.35
N TRP A 191 31.20 1.80 -2.10
CA TRP A 191 29.94 1.16 -1.67
C TRP A 191 29.11 0.63 -2.84
N GLN A 192 29.38 1.06 -4.08
CA GLN A 192 28.62 0.63 -5.25
C GLN A 192 28.49 -0.89 -5.41
N PRO A 193 29.57 -1.71 -5.33
CA PRO A 193 29.44 -3.15 -5.46
C PRO A 193 28.57 -3.74 -4.34
N MET A 194 28.76 -3.30 -3.09
CA MET A 194 27.95 -3.74 -1.95
C MET A 194 26.46 -3.40 -2.14
N LEU A 195 26.14 -2.15 -2.51
CA LEU A 195 24.76 -1.71 -2.75
C LEU A 195 24.13 -2.45 -3.93
N GLY A 196 24.89 -2.71 -5.00
CA GLY A 196 24.45 -3.50 -6.15
C GLY A 196 24.13 -4.94 -5.76
N THR A 197 25.02 -5.61 -5.03
CA THR A 197 24.79 -6.98 -4.54
C THR A 197 23.60 -7.05 -3.60
N LEU A 198 23.46 -6.09 -2.68
CA LEU A 198 22.32 -6.04 -1.76
C LEU A 198 21.01 -5.82 -2.52
N GLY A 199 20.99 -4.86 -3.44
CA GLY A 199 19.83 -4.58 -4.29
C GLY A 199 19.39 -5.79 -5.11
N ASN A 200 20.34 -6.47 -5.76
CA ASN A 200 20.08 -7.70 -6.50
C ASN A 200 19.55 -8.83 -5.59
N SER A 201 20.11 -8.96 -4.39
CA SER A 201 19.67 -9.97 -3.42
C SER A 201 18.23 -9.72 -2.96
N VAL A 202 17.89 -8.46 -2.66
CA VAL A 202 16.52 -8.06 -2.30
C VAL A 202 15.56 -8.29 -3.46
N ALA A 203 15.93 -7.89 -4.68
CA ALA A 203 15.11 -8.07 -5.87
C ALA A 203 14.86 -9.56 -6.16
N LEU A 204 15.90 -10.40 -6.10
CA LEU A 204 15.80 -11.84 -6.29
C LEU A 204 14.93 -12.49 -5.20
N THR A 205 15.12 -12.10 -3.94
CA THR A 205 14.32 -12.62 -2.81
C THR A 205 12.86 -12.23 -2.97
N ALA A 206 12.56 -10.98 -3.31
CA ALA A 206 11.21 -10.51 -3.57
C ALA A 206 10.60 -11.29 -4.75
N MET A 207 11.32 -11.41 -5.87
CA MET A 207 10.86 -12.17 -7.04
C MET A 207 10.53 -13.61 -6.67
N LEU A 208 11.42 -14.32 -5.97
CA LEU A 208 11.21 -15.71 -5.54
C LEU A 208 10.02 -15.82 -4.58
N PHE A 209 9.92 -14.90 -3.61
CA PHE A 209 8.79 -14.87 -2.69
C PHE A 209 7.44 -14.72 -3.42
N TYR A 210 7.35 -13.75 -4.34
CA TYR A 210 6.16 -13.54 -5.15
C TYR A 210 5.88 -14.75 -6.05
N LEU A 211 6.88 -15.28 -6.74
CA LEU A 211 6.74 -16.44 -7.61
C LEU A 211 6.20 -17.64 -6.82
N LEU A 212 6.84 -18.01 -5.71
CA LEU A 212 6.41 -19.16 -4.91
C LEU A 212 5.00 -18.97 -4.31
N THR A 213 4.72 -17.79 -3.76
CA THR A 213 3.42 -17.47 -3.14
C THR A 213 2.29 -17.58 -4.16
N PHE A 214 2.45 -16.94 -5.33
CA PHE A 214 1.41 -16.88 -6.35
C PHE A 214 1.34 -18.14 -7.22
N SER A 215 2.45 -18.87 -7.43
CA SER A 215 2.42 -20.19 -8.07
C SER A 215 1.62 -21.19 -7.25
N TYR A 216 1.77 -21.18 -5.92
CA TYR A 216 0.97 -22.07 -5.06
C TYR A 216 -0.53 -21.72 -5.09
N SER A 217 -0.86 -20.43 -5.02
CA SER A 217 -2.24 -19.97 -5.18
C SER A 217 -2.80 -20.32 -6.56
N TYR A 218 -2.01 -20.19 -7.63
CA TYR A 218 -2.40 -20.55 -9.00
C TYR A 218 -2.71 -22.05 -9.14
N TYR A 219 -1.89 -22.92 -8.56
CA TYR A 219 -2.19 -24.35 -8.52
C TYR A 219 -3.51 -24.64 -7.78
N GLY A 220 -3.73 -23.98 -6.64
CA GLY A 220 -5.00 -24.04 -5.90
C GLY A 220 -6.20 -23.62 -6.75
N GLN A 221 -6.04 -22.57 -7.56
CA GLN A 221 -7.08 -22.09 -8.49
C GLN A 221 -7.40 -23.10 -9.58
N ILE A 222 -6.40 -23.73 -10.20
CA ILE A 222 -6.63 -24.76 -11.22
C ILE A 222 -7.47 -25.90 -10.66
N ASN A 223 -7.15 -26.36 -9.45
CA ASN A 223 -7.93 -27.43 -8.80
C ASN A 223 -9.35 -26.98 -8.46
N ARG A 224 -9.52 -25.73 -8.00
CA ARG A 224 -10.85 -25.15 -7.75
C ARG A 224 -11.68 -25.08 -9.04
N GLN A 225 -11.06 -24.71 -10.15
CA GLN A 225 -11.71 -24.70 -11.47
C GLN A 225 -12.17 -26.11 -11.87
N ARG A 226 -11.32 -27.12 -11.75
CA ARG A 226 -11.69 -28.52 -12.04
C ARG A 226 -12.86 -29.02 -11.20
N MET A 227 -12.93 -28.60 -9.92
CA MET A 227 -14.07 -28.93 -9.05
C MET A 227 -15.36 -28.26 -9.51
N ILE A 228 -15.27 -27.00 -9.96
CA ILE A 228 -16.39 -26.27 -10.54
C ILE A 228 -16.90 -26.96 -11.80
N ASP A 229 -15.99 -27.26 -12.74
CA ASP A 229 -16.33 -27.89 -14.02
C ASP A 229 -17.02 -29.24 -13.80
N ARG A 230 -16.45 -30.10 -12.94
CA ARG A 230 -17.05 -31.39 -12.56
C ARG A 230 -18.43 -31.23 -11.92
N ALA A 231 -18.63 -30.23 -11.07
CA ALA A 231 -19.92 -29.99 -10.42
C ALA A 231 -20.99 -29.53 -11.40
N ILE A 232 -20.60 -28.78 -12.45
CA ILE A 232 -21.48 -28.39 -13.55
C ILE A 232 -21.86 -29.62 -14.39
N GLU A 233 -20.88 -30.43 -14.79
CA GLU A 233 -21.09 -31.66 -15.59
C GLU A 233 -21.98 -32.68 -14.86
N THR A 234 -21.70 -32.93 -13.58
CA THR A 234 -22.46 -33.89 -12.75
C THR A 234 -23.75 -33.30 -12.17
N ASN A 235 -24.09 -32.07 -12.56
CA ASN A 235 -25.30 -31.36 -12.17
C ASN A 235 -25.55 -31.32 -10.64
N GLN A 236 -24.47 -31.09 -9.86
CA GLN A 236 -24.53 -31.07 -8.40
C GLN A 236 -25.41 -29.93 -7.87
N LYS A 237 -26.18 -30.20 -6.80
CA LYS A 237 -26.99 -29.17 -6.14
C LYS A 237 -26.16 -28.25 -5.23
N VAL A 238 -25.08 -28.76 -4.64
CA VAL A 238 -24.22 -28.03 -3.69
C VAL A 238 -22.76 -28.26 -4.04
N LEU A 239 -22.03 -27.16 -4.25
CA LEU A 239 -20.60 -27.14 -4.55
C LEU A 239 -19.85 -26.51 -3.37
N ARG A 240 -18.96 -27.28 -2.74
CA ARG A 240 -18.08 -26.82 -1.65
C ARG A 240 -16.70 -26.56 -2.22
N LEU A 241 -16.24 -25.32 -2.15
CA LEU A 241 -14.92 -24.93 -2.67
C LEU A 241 -14.00 -24.52 -1.52
N PRO A 242 -12.74 -24.99 -1.49
CA PRO A 242 -11.80 -24.58 -0.46
C PRO A 242 -11.37 -23.11 -0.64
N ASP A 243 -10.88 -22.53 0.45
CA ASP A 243 -10.12 -21.29 0.42
C ASP A 243 -8.85 -21.48 -0.41
N LEU A 244 -8.41 -20.44 -1.09
CA LEU A 244 -7.13 -20.50 -1.80
C LEU A 244 -5.97 -20.45 -0.81
N PRO A 245 -4.85 -21.10 -1.13
CA PRO A 245 -3.61 -20.85 -0.41
C PRO A 245 -3.27 -19.37 -0.40
N ASN A 246 -2.59 -18.95 0.67
CA ASN A 246 -2.10 -17.57 0.79
C ASN A 246 -3.22 -16.52 0.72
N LYS A 247 -4.40 -16.84 1.29
CA LYS A 247 -5.61 -16.00 1.23
C LYS A 247 -5.41 -14.57 1.72
N GLN A 248 -4.42 -14.34 2.58
CA GLN A 248 -4.04 -13.01 3.06
C GLN A 248 -3.57 -12.05 1.96
N PHE A 249 -3.09 -12.58 0.82
CA PHE A 249 -2.61 -11.77 -0.31
C PHE A 249 -3.66 -11.60 -1.42
N VAL A 250 -4.85 -12.18 -1.28
CA VAL A 250 -5.92 -12.10 -2.29
C VAL A 250 -7.20 -11.55 -1.68
N TRP A 251 -7.84 -10.62 -2.39
CA TRP A 251 -9.02 -9.93 -1.86
C TRP A 251 -10.32 -10.64 -2.27
N LYS A 252 -11.12 -11.06 -1.28
CA LYS A 252 -12.49 -11.59 -1.44
C LYS A 252 -12.62 -12.73 -2.47
N THR A 253 -11.67 -13.66 -2.50
CA THR A 253 -11.71 -14.82 -3.43
C THR A 253 -12.62 -15.97 -2.99
N SER A 254 -12.99 -16.00 -1.70
CA SER A 254 -13.80 -17.04 -1.07
C SER A 254 -14.70 -16.39 -0.01
N THR A 255 -15.92 -16.01 -0.40
CA THR A 255 -16.88 -15.37 0.50
C THR A 255 -18.29 -15.92 0.29
N ASN A 256 -19.01 -16.09 1.40
CA ASN A 256 -20.42 -16.49 1.41
C ASN A 256 -21.38 -15.29 1.42
N GLU A 257 -20.85 -14.06 1.31
CA GLU A 257 -21.65 -12.84 1.18
C GLU A 257 -22.51 -12.92 -0.11
N PRO A 258 -23.85 -12.75 -0.05
CA PRO A 258 -24.74 -13.04 -1.19
C PRO A 258 -24.38 -12.29 -2.48
N THR A 259 -24.03 -11.01 -2.37
CA THR A 259 -23.64 -10.14 -3.49
C THR A 259 -22.38 -10.63 -4.19
N TRP A 260 -21.35 -10.99 -3.42
CA TRP A 260 -20.09 -11.49 -3.95
C TRP A 260 -20.19 -12.93 -4.43
N ASN A 261 -20.99 -13.77 -3.78
CA ASN A 261 -21.24 -15.13 -4.23
C ASN A 261 -21.95 -15.13 -5.58
N ALA A 262 -22.91 -14.22 -5.81
CA ALA A 262 -23.54 -14.04 -7.11
C ALA A 262 -22.55 -13.60 -8.19
N ARG A 263 -21.65 -12.62 -7.89
CA ARG A 263 -20.59 -12.21 -8.80
C ARG A 263 -19.61 -13.34 -9.11
N PHE A 264 -19.24 -14.13 -8.11
CA PHE A 264 -18.40 -15.31 -8.25
C PHE A 264 -19.04 -16.32 -9.21
N LYS A 265 -20.31 -16.68 -8.99
CA LYS A 265 -21.03 -17.59 -9.90
C LYS A 265 -21.07 -17.08 -11.33
N ASN A 266 -21.33 -15.78 -11.53
CA ASN A 266 -21.34 -15.18 -12.85
C ASN A 266 -19.96 -15.25 -13.53
N PHE A 267 -18.88 -14.96 -12.79
CA PHE A 267 -17.52 -15.00 -13.30
C PHE A 267 -17.11 -16.41 -13.75
N TYR A 268 -17.47 -17.43 -12.98
CA TYR A 268 -17.16 -18.84 -13.27
C TYR A 268 -18.26 -19.56 -14.07
N HIS A 269 -19.26 -18.83 -14.58
CA HIS A 269 -20.40 -19.39 -15.33
C HIS A 269 -21.15 -20.52 -14.60
N ILE A 270 -21.19 -20.48 -13.27
CA ILE A 270 -21.85 -21.49 -12.44
C ILE A 270 -23.37 -21.25 -12.48
N PRO A 271 -24.18 -22.26 -12.87
CA PRO A 271 -25.62 -22.12 -12.91
C PRO A 271 -26.22 -21.71 -11.56
N LYS A 272 -27.22 -20.82 -11.56
CA LYS A 272 -27.85 -20.27 -10.34
C LYS A 272 -28.35 -21.35 -9.38
N ARG A 273 -28.79 -22.50 -9.91
CA ARG A 273 -29.28 -23.67 -9.16
C ARG A 273 -28.21 -24.32 -8.25
N ILE A 274 -26.93 -24.20 -8.60
CA ILE A 274 -25.83 -24.78 -7.81
C ILE A 274 -25.53 -23.83 -6.64
N LYS A 275 -25.68 -24.31 -5.41
CA LYS A 275 -25.33 -23.53 -4.21
C LYS A 275 -23.83 -23.65 -3.96
N VAL A 276 -23.10 -22.52 -4.06
CA VAL A 276 -21.65 -22.47 -3.78
C VAL A 276 -21.43 -22.07 -2.33
N ILE A 277 -20.66 -22.88 -1.60
CA ILE A 277 -20.34 -22.66 -0.19
C ILE A 277 -18.82 -22.75 -0.03
N PHE A 278 -18.23 -21.73 0.62
CA PHE A 278 -16.86 -21.78 1.10
C PHE A 278 -16.90 -22.20 2.58
N PRO A 279 -16.53 -23.44 2.92
CA PRO A 279 -16.47 -23.87 4.31
C PRO A 279 -15.41 -23.08 5.06
N GLN A 280 -15.66 -22.78 6.34
CA GLN A 280 -14.66 -22.20 7.25
C GLN A 280 -13.64 -23.27 7.64
N THR A 281 -12.93 -23.83 6.66
CA THR A 281 -11.77 -24.70 6.92
C THR A 281 -10.54 -23.81 7.06
N PRO A 282 -9.72 -23.99 8.10
CA PRO A 282 -8.41 -23.39 8.15
C PRO A 282 -7.54 -24.12 7.12
N ASP A 283 -7.05 -23.38 6.12
CA ASP A 283 -6.02 -23.84 5.18
C ASP A 283 -6.44 -24.86 4.08
N TYR A 284 -5.94 -24.60 2.86
CA TYR A 284 -6.06 -25.47 1.69
C TYR A 284 -5.30 -26.78 1.87
N ALA A 285 -4.24 -26.78 2.70
CA ALA A 285 -3.46 -27.97 3.02
C ALA A 285 -4.26 -29.06 3.74
N GLU A 286 -5.03 -28.67 4.77
CA GLU A 286 -5.92 -29.59 5.50
C GLU A 286 -7.03 -30.14 4.61
N TYR A 287 -7.57 -29.30 3.70
CA TYR A 287 -8.57 -29.75 2.73
C TYR A 287 -8.02 -30.82 1.77
N ARG A 288 -6.75 -30.71 1.36
CA ARG A 288 -6.10 -31.72 0.52
C ARG A 288 -6.00 -33.07 1.23
N GLN A 289 -5.55 -33.06 2.48
CA GLN A 289 -5.43 -34.29 3.29
C GLN A 289 -6.78 -34.98 3.45
N GLN A 290 -7.86 -34.24 3.72
CA GLN A 290 -9.21 -34.81 3.85
C GLN A 290 -9.77 -35.42 2.55
N ILE A 291 -9.30 -34.97 1.38
CA ILE A 291 -9.65 -35.57 0.09
C ILE A 291 -8.80 -36.81 -0.19
N GLU A 292 -7.52 -36.77 0.17
CA GLU A 292 -6.58 -37.87 -0.06
C GLU A 292 -6.83 -39.05 0.88
N GLU A 293 -7.25 -38.81 2.14
CA GLU A 293 -7.66 -39.85 3.10
C GLU A 293 -9.02 -40.50 2.76
N LYS A 294 -9.78 -39.93 1.83
CA LYS A 294 -11.08 -40.45 1.35
C LYS A 294 -11.01 -41.20 0.02
N LYS A 295 -9.81 -41.41 -0.51
CA LYS A 295 -9.55 -42.30 -1.65
C LYS A 295 -9.03 -43.64 -1.18
#